data_AF-A0A416VQ23-F1
#
_entry.id   AF-A0A416VQ23-F1
#
_cell.length_a   1.000
_cell.length_b   1.000
_cell.length_c   1.000
_cell.angle_alpha   90.00
_cell.angle_beta   90.00
_cell.angle_gamma   90.00
#
_symmetry.space_group_name_H-M   'P 1'
#
loop_
_entity.id
_entity.type
_entity.pdbx_description
1 polymer ?
#
loop_
_entity_poly.entity_id
_entity_poly.type
_entity_poly.pdbx_seq_one_letter_code
_entity_poly.pdbx_strand_id
1 'polypeptide(L)'
;MMNKYIYIGFLFLLLGCQKEGIVSFEQEKDCIQFHYNVEKNEMTYEYNFAEQFIGSGWNVAYLGDSISRDTISLFLSLMGHAADVDREFKLKGVPIVDLDTLPLAMVEFYPSYIFKANRLIDTIQIVLIRPDKRGRYGLGVTFDLEDGNSIFDTGAEELSVYRLMISDRYEKPGQWDMRADYTGEFSEEKYAFMVTVLQVQFDIYNDWGTDNQTLRDALETFNRENPDHPKDFTFPVWTKPTWWDNNNGAGTYLGEFSEEKKEFVINVIGAGSFVPWAPWVRLMPQLKKAYEDYNAAHPDEPLPFPPFPEVPEEPEKDK
;
A
#
# COMPACT_ATOMS: atom_id res chain seq x y z
N MET A 1 47.55 -4.80 -90.85
CA MET A 1 46.46 -5.78 -90.68
C MET A 1 46.47 -6.20 -89.21
N MET A 2 45.54 -5.69 -88.38
CA MET A 2 44.29 -6.37 -87.93
C MET A 2 44.57 -7.77 -87.35
N ASN A 3 44.09 -8.22 -86.17
CA ASN A 3 43.19 -7.70 -85.13
C ASN A 3 43.16 -8.74 -83.97
N LYS A 4 42.99 -8.29 -82.70
CA LYS A 4 42.24 -8.86 -81.52
C LYS A 4 42.46 -10.34 -81.10
N TYR A 5 42.50 -10.77 -79.82
CA TYR A 5 41.67 -10.52 -78.62
C TYR A 5 42.50 -10.80 -77.32
N ILE A 6 42.52 -9.91 -76.32
CA ILE A 6 41.78 -9.95 -75.03
C ILE A 6 41.72 -11.33 -74.33
N TYR A 7 42.39 -11.45 -73.17
CA TYR A 7 41.79 -12.00 -71.95
C TYR A 7 42.39 -11.32 -70.71
N ILE A 8 41.53 -10.55 -70.05
CA ILE A 8 41.65 -9.96 -68.71
C ILE A 8 41.38 -11.09 -67.70
N GLY A 9 42.18 -11.17 -66.63
CA GLY A 9 42.00 -12.20 -65.60
C GLY A 9 42.68 -11.88 -64.28
N PHE A 10 42.09 -10.93 -63.54
CA PHE A 10 42.08 -10.84 -62.07
C PHE A 10 43.42 -10.80 -61.32
N LEU A 11 44.02 -9.61 -61.34
CA LEU A 11 44.79 -9.07 -60.22
C LEU A 11 43.84 -8.16 -59.41
N PHE A 12 44.04 -8.07 -58.10
CA PHE A 12 43.22 -7.38 -57.07
C PHE A 12 42.12 -8.22 -56.43
N LEU A 13 42.39 -8.73 -55.22
CA LEU A 13 41.45 -8.81 -54.08
C LEU A 13 42.22 -9.22 -52.79
N LEU A 14 43.25 -8.46 -52.44
CA LEU A 14 43.88 -8.48 -51.11
C LEU A 14 43.91 -7.07 -50.50
N LEU A 15 42.82 -6.31 -50.69
CA LEU A 15 42.46 -5.26 -49.75
C LEU A 15 41.61 -5.93 -48.68
N GLY A 16 42.28 -6.50 -47.68
CA GLY A 16 41.62 -6.93 -46.46
C GLY A 16 40.87 -5.74 -45.88
N CYS A 17 39.61 -5.96 -45.48
CA CYS A 17 38.90 -5.05 -44.59
C CYS A 17 39.85 -4.69 -43.45
N GLN A 18 40.28 -3.43 -43.35
CA GLN A 18 40.58 -2.90 -42.04
C GLN A 18 39.32 -3.14 -41.23
N LYS A 19 39.39 -4.02 -40.22
CA LYS A 19 38.46 -3.92 -39.10
C LYS A 19 38.62 -2.48 -38.63
N GLU A 20 37.63 -1.65 -38.91
CA GLU A 20 37.43 -0.42 -38.14
C GLU A 20 37.62 -0.83 -36.69
N GLY A 21 38.57 -0.18 -36.03
CA GLY A 21 38.93 -0.50 -34.66
C GLY A 21 37.65 -0.61 -33.87
N ILE A 22 37.48 -1.74 -33.16
CA ILE A 22 36.43 -1.84 -32.15
C ILE A 22 36.61 -0.58 -31.31
N VAL A 23 35.57 0.25 -31.24
CA VAL A 23 35.56 1.41 -30.35
C VAL A 23 35.71 0.82 -28.95
N SER A 24 36.93 0.81 -28.45
CA SER A 24 37.24 0.37 -27.10
C SER A 24 36.80 1.48 -26.18
N PHE A 25 36.15 1.13 -25.08
CA PHE A 25 35.90 2.06 -23.99
C PHE A 25 37.26 2.64 -23.52
N GLU A 26 37.47 3.95 -23.73
CA GLU A 26 38.78 4.61 -23.57
C GLU A 26 39.03 5.15 -22.14
N GLN A 27 38.10 4.95 -21.20
CA GLN A 27 38.27 5.39 -19.82
C GLN A 27 39.14 4.43 -19.01
N GLU A 28 40.00 4.99 -18.14
CA GLU A 28 40.91 4.23 -17.26
C GLU A 28 40.17 3.40 -16.22
N LYS A 29 38.95 3.81 -15.84
CA LYS A 29 38.07 3.09 -14.93
C LYS A 29 36.75 2.75 -15.61
N ASP A 30 36.16 1.62 -15.25
CA ASP A 30 34.78 1.31 -15.60
C ASP A 30 33.84 2.32 -14.93
N CYS A 31 32.74 2.66 -15.59
CA CYS A 31 31.77 3.60 -15.06
C CYS A 31 30.54 2.90 -14.49
N ILE A 32 30.08 3.36 -13.33
CA ILE A 32 28.88 2.86 -12.67
C ILE A 32 27.71 3.83 -12.84
N GLN A 33 26.51 3.28 -13.03
CA GLN A 33 25.28 4.04 -13.19
C GLN A 33 24.05 3.22 -12.75
N PHE A 34 22.93 3.90 -12.52
CA PHE A 34 21.64 3.20 -12.33
C PHE A 34 21.15 2.60 -13.66
N HIS A 35 20.45 1.47 -13.59
CA HIS A 35 19.97 0.74 -14.76
C HIS A 35 18.48 0.95 -14.99
N TYR A 36 18.11 1.94 -15.81
CA TYR A 36 16.72 2.31 -16.10
C TYR A 36 16.58 2.99 -17.47
N ASN A 37 15.35 3.03 -18.02
CA ASN A 37 15.05 3.76 -19.24
C ASN A 37 14.62 5.22 -18.95
N VAL A 38 15.44 6.17 -19.39
CA VAL A 38 15.18 7.61 -19.21
C VAL A 38 14.01 8.11 -20.06
N GLU A 39 13.81 7.59 -21.28
CA GLU A 39 12.66 7.95 -22.13
C GLU A 39 11.31 7.56 -21.50
N LYS A 40 11.33 6.51 -20.66
CA LYS A 40 10.17 6.05 -19.89
C LYS A 40 10.08 6.66 -18.49
N ASN A 41 11.01 7.57 -18.15
CA ASN A 41 11.12 8.19 -16.83
C ASN A 41 11.26 7.16 -15.68
N GLU A 42 11.93 6.03 -15.93
CA GLU A 42 12.11 4.95 -14.94
C GLU A 42 13.13 5.30 -13.83
N MET A 43 13.79 6.47 -13.93
CA MET A 43 14.71 7.00 -12.91
C MET A 43 14.00 7.62 -11.70
N THR A 44 12.66 7.61 -11.67
CA THR A 44 11.86 8.06 -10.54
C THR A 44 11.09 6.89 -9.92
N TYR A 45 11.26 6.68 -8.62
CA TYR A 45 10.55 5.68 -7.84
C TYR A 45 9.59 6.34 -6.87
N GLU A 46 8.31 6.04 -7.01
CA GLU A 46 7.26 6.49 -6.11
C GLU A 46 6.92 5.40 -5.11
N TYR A 47 6.87 5.77 -3.84
CA TYR A 47 6.57 4.84 -2.75
C TYR A 47 5.70 5.54 -1.71
N ASN A 48 4.54 4.94 -1.39
CA ASN A 48 3.64 5.44 -0.34
C ASN A 48 3.53 4.42 0.79
N PHE A 49 3.98 4.76 2.00
CA PHE A 49 3.86 3.90 3.17
C PHE A 49 2.40 3.53 3.50
N ALA A 50 1.45 4.42 3.19
CA ALA A 50 0.03 4.22 3.45
C ALA A 50 -0.62 3.11 2.59
N GLU A 51 0.04 2.70 1.50
CA GLU A 51 -0.49 1.73 0.53
C GLU A 51 0.11 0.34 0.69
N GLN A 52 1.03 0.17 1.63
CA GLN A 52 1.77 -1.08 1.78
C GLN A 52 0.91 -2.17 2.42
N PHE A 53 1.05 -3.38 1.88
CA PHE A 53 0.28 -4.53 2.29
C PHE A 53 1.09 -5.82 2.20
N ILE A 54 0.63 -6.84 2.92
CA ILE A 54 1.10 -8.22 2.77
C ILE A 54 -0.02 -9.11 2.23
N GLY A 55 0.38 -10.20 1.59
CA GLY A 55 -0.55 -11.18 1.03
C GLY A 55 -0.92 -10.91 -0.43
N SER A 56 -1.97 -11.57 -0.92
CA SER A 56 -2.33 -11.53 -2.34
C SER A 56 -3.81 -11.90 -2.56
N GLY A 57 -4.38 -11.37 -3.64
CA GLY A 57 -5.78 -11.61 -4.00
C GLY A 57 -6.73 -11.09 -2.93
N TRP A 58 -7.60 -11.96 -2.42
CA TRP A 58 -8.57 -11.62 -1.37
C TRP A 58 -7.98 -11.62 0.05
N ASN A 59 -6.73 -12.09 0.22
CA ASN A 59 -6.04 -12.18 1.50
C ASN A 59 -4.98 -11.08 1.61
N VAL A 60 -5.39 -9.84 1.42
CA VAL A 60 -4.53 -8.66 1.55
C VAL A 60 -4.74 -8.05 2.93
N ALA A 61 -3.66 -7.78 3.64
CA ALA A 61 -3.66 -7.04 4.90
C ALA A 61 -2.79 -5.79 4.76
N TYR A 62 -3.42 -4.63 4.84
CA TYR A 62 -2.72 -3.35 4.82
C TYR A 62 -1.98 -3.14 6.13
N LEU A 63 -0.74 -2.64 6.03
CA LEU A 63 0.15 -2.52 7.17
C LEU A 63 -0.13 -1.25 7.99
N GLY A 64 -0.65 -0.20 7.35
CA GLY A 64 -0.94 1.07 7.98
C GLY A 64 0.28 1.65 8.72
N ASP A 65 0.09 2.11 9.95
CA ASP A 65 1.12 2.64 10.84
C ASP A 65 1.98 1.56 11.52
N SER A 66 1.75 0.27 11.21
CA SER A 66 2.53 -0.85 11.79
C SER A 66 3.95 -0.98 11.23
N ILE A 67 4.27 -0.27 10.13
CA ILE A 67 5.60 -0.22 9.55
C ILE A 67 6.23 1.16 9.68
N SER A 68 7.51 1.17 10.03
CA SER A 68 8.35 2.38 10.13
C SER A 68 9.49 2.41 9.11
N ARG A 69 9.69 1.32 8.38
CA ARG A 69 10.73 1.19 7.35
C ARG A 69 10.35 0.11 6.34
N ASP A 70 10.91 0.21 5.15
CA ASP A 70 10.84 -0.86 4.15
C ASP A 70 12.10 -0.89 3.27
N THR A 71 12.35 -2.00 2.57
CA THR A 71 13.53 -2.21 1.73
C THR A 71 13.15 -2.22 0.26
N ILE A 72 13.81 -1.39 -0.54
CA ILE A 72 13.63 -1.36 -2.00
C ILE A 72 14.90 -1.81 -2.72
N SER A 73 14.73 -2.31 -3.94
CA SER A 73 15.83 -2.71 -4.81
C SER A 73 16.16 -1.62 -5.83
N LEU A 74 17.45 -1.29 -5.95
CA LEU A 74 17.97 -0.44 -7.02
C LEU A 74 18.77 -1.29 -7.99
N PHE A 75 18.52 -1.10 -9.29
CA PHE A 75 19.24 -1.79 -10.36
C PHE A 75 20.39 -0.92 -10.85
N LEU A 76 21.55 -1.55 -11.05
CA LEU A 76 22.79 -0.89 -11.42
C LEU A 76 23.32 -1.50 -12.71
N SER A 77 24.05 -0.70 -13.49
CA SER A 77 24.77 -1.20 -14.67
C SER A 77 26.16 -0.59 -14.77
N LEU A 78 27.03 -1.28 -15.51
CA LEU A 78 28.38 -0.84 -15.80
C LEU A 78 28.55 -0.51 -17.28
N MET A 79 29.22 0.62 -17.53
CA MET A 79 29.83 0.93 -18.82
C MET A 79 31.31 0.57 -18.74
N GLY A 80 31.76 -0.31 -19.63
CA GLY A 80 33.09 -0.90 -19.58
C GLY A 80 33.01 -2.41 -19.50
N HIS A 81 33.79 -3.02 -18.61
CA HIS A 81 33.99 -4.47 -18.58
C HIS A 81 33.48 -5.14 -17.29
N ALA A 82 33.05 -6.37 -17.44
CA ALA A 82 32.81 -7.24 -16.30
C ALA A 82 34.16 -7.69 -15.74
N ALA A 83 34.49 -7.23 -14.53
CA ALA A 83 35.67 -7.68 -13.80
C ALA A 83 35.45 -9.06 -13.18
N ASP A 84 36.51 -9.83 -12.96
CA ASP A 84 36.49 -11.14 -12.29
C ASP A 84 36.51 -11.05 -10.76
N VAL A 85 36.54 -9.83 -10.22
CA VAL A 85 36.53 -9.52 -8.78
C VAL A 85 35.30 -8.69 -8.38
N ASP A 86 34.87 -8.87 -7.13
CA ASP A 86 33.85 -8.03 -6.50
C ASP A 86 34.40 -6.61 -6.31
N ARG A 87 33.54 -5.62 -6.53
CA ARG A 87 33.91 -4.21 -6.56
C ARG A 87 33.07 -3.40 -5.59
N GLU A 88 33.72 -2.80 -4.60
CA GLU A 88 33.06 -2.02 -3.55
C GLU A 88 32.77 -0.59 -4.01
N PHE A 89 31.62 -0.06 -3.60
CA PHE A 89 31.23 1.33 -3.82
C PHE A 89 30.33 1.81 -2.68
N LYS A 90 30.04 3.12 -2.65
CA LYS A 90 29.18 3.75 -1.65
C LYS A 90 28.09 4.57 -2.33
N LEU A 91 27.01 4.80 -1.60
CA LEU A 91 25.92 5.66 -2.01
C LEU A 91 25.74 6.80 -1.00
N LYS A 92 25.20 7.91 -1.48
CA LYS A 92 24.73 9.02 -0.65
C LYS A 92 23.43 9.60 -1.17
N GLY A 93 22.72 10.26 -0.27
CA GLY A 93 21.55 11.08 -0.60
C GLY A 93 21.95 12.51 -0.94
N VAL A 94 21.31 13.08 -1.96
CA VAL A 94 21.44 14.48 -2.37
C VAL A 94 20.06 15.11 -2.57
N PRO A 95 19.87 16.41 -2.29
CA PRO A 95 18.65 17.12 -2.66
C PRO A 95 18.44 17.08 -4.18
N ILE A 96 17.18 17.00 -4.62
CA ILE A 96 16.83 17.09 -6.05
C ILE A 96 16.44 18.54 -6.35
N VAL A 97 17.24 19.21 -7.21
CA VAL A 97 17.08 20.62 -7.56
C VAL A 97 15.65 20.96 -8.05
N ASP A 98 15.05 20.09 -8.86
CA ASP A 98 13.71 20.31 -9.40
C ASP A 98 12.59 20.14 -8.35
N LEU A 99 12.93 19.62 -7.18
CA LEU A 99 12.03 19.30 -6.07
C LEU A 99 12.43 20.04 -4.79
N ASP A 100 13.17 21.13 -4.89
CA ASP A 100 13.71 21.93 -3.76
C ASP A 100 12.64 22.41 -2.74
N THR A 101 11.36 22.23 -3.06
CA THR A 101 10.23 22.54 -2.16
C THR A 101 9.82 21.37 -1.25
N LEU A 102 10.23 20.13 -1.55
CA LEU A 102 9.91 18.96 -0.73
C LEU A 102 10.95 18.75 0.38
N PRO A 103 10.51 18.39 1.60
CA PRO A 103 11.43 17.94 2.64
C PRO A 103 12.19 16.67 2.19
N LEU A 104 13.42 16.52 2.69
CA LEU A 104 14.26 15.37 2.35
C LEU A 104 13.69 14.07 2.90
N ALA A 105 13.60 13.04 2.06
CA ALA A 105 13.27 11.70 2.50
C ALA A 105 14.40 11.11 3.36
N MET A 106 14.04 10.31 4.36
CA MET A 106 15.01 9.59 5.18
C MET A 106 15.29 8.21 4.56
N VAL A 107 16.55 7.95 4.25
CA VAL A 107 17.03 6.69 3.69
C VAL A 107 18.25 6.24 4.49
N GLU A 108 18.24 4.97 4.90
CA GLU A 108 19.38 4.32 5.54
C GLU A 108 20.21 3.61 4.46
N PHE A 109 21.44 4.09 4.28
CA PHE A 109 22.42 3.49 3.38
C PHE A 109 23.35 2.56 4.16
N TYR A 110 23.67 1.40 3.59
CA TYR A 110 24.74 0.56 4.11
C TYR A 110 26.10 1.28 4.02
N PRO A 111 27.05 0.98 4.92
CA PRO A 111 28.38 1.59 4.90
C PRO A 111 29.13 1.39 3.57
N SER A 112 28.85 0.28 2.89
CA SER A 112 29.29 0.00 1.52
C SER A 112 28.42 -1.04 0.83
N TYR A 113 28.54 -1.09 -0.49
CA TYR A 113 27.84 -1.97 -1.41
C TYR A 113 28.85 -2.71 -2.29
N ILE A 114 28.45 -3.87 -2.80
CA ILE A 114 29.30 -4.70 -3.66
C ILE A 114 28.62 -4.89 -5.00
N PHE A 115 29.31 -4.48 -6.06
CA PHE A 115 29.01 -4.89 -7.43
C PHE A 115 29.71 -6.23 -7.70
N LYS A 116 28.93 -7.26 -8.00
CA LYS A 116 29.42 -8.64 -8.09
C LYS A 116 30.27 -8.90 -9.35
N ALA A 117 31.31 -9.71 -9.18
CA ALA A 117 32.16 -10.19 -10.25
C ALA A 117 31.37 -10.85 -11.40
N ASN A 118 31.93 -10.75 -12.61
CA ASN A 118 31.47 -11.40 -13.85
C ASN A 118 30.05 -10.95 -14.29
N ARG A 119 29.66 -9.71 -13.99
CA ARG A 119 28.36 -9.13 -14.36
C ARG A 119 28.51 -7.71 -14.87
N LEU A 120 27.55 -7.29 -15.69
CA LEU A 120 27.39 -5.89 -16.16
C LEU A 120 26.16 -5.22 -15.56
N ILE A 121 25.28 -6.00 -14.92
CA ILE A 121 24.08 -5.53 -14.23
C ILE A 121 24.07 -6.19 -12.86
N ASP A 122 23.72 -5.42 -11.83
CA ASP A 122 23.56 -5.92 -10.48
C ASP A 122 22.37 -5.27 -9.77
N THR A 123 22.04 -5.77 -8.59
CA THR A 123 20.94 -5.27 -7.77
C THR A 123 21.41 -5.09 -6.34
N ILE A 124 21.11 -3.92 -5.77
CA ILE A 124 21.36 -3.63 -4.37
C ILE A 124 20.05 -3.29 -3.67
N GLN A 125 20.11 -3.20 -2.34
CA GLN A 125 18.97 -2.82 -1.52
C GLN A 125 19.31 -1.59 -0.68
N ILE A 126 18.35 -0.69 -0.53
CA ILE A 126 18.39 0.43 0.41
C ILE A 126 17.16 0.40 1.30
N VAL A 127 17.23 1.01 2.47
CA VAL A 127 16.12 1.01 3.43
C VAL A 127 15.49 2.40 3.47
N LEU A 128 14.22 2.47 3.10
CA LEU A 128 13.37 3.65 3.24
C LEU A 128 12.89 3.75 4.69
N ILE A 129 12.96 4.94 5.27
CA ILE A 129 12.44 5.20 6.62
C ILE A 129 11.15 6.02 6.47
N ARG A 130 10.12 5.58 7.18
CA ARG A 130 8.85 6.30 7.21
C ARG A 130 9.05 7.68 7.84
N PRO A 131 8.58 8.75 7.20
CA PRO A 131 8.66 10.09 7.79
C PRO A 131 7.82 10.22 9.06
N ASP A 132 8.32 10.96 10.06
CA ASP A 132 7.59 11.23 11.31
C ASP A 132 6.32 12.07 11.11
N LYS A 133 6.25 12.81 10.01
CA LYS A 133 5.11 13.63 9.63
C LYS A 133 4.54 13.15 8.31
N ARG A 134 3.22 13.06 8.21
CA ARG A 134 2.56 12.75 6.94
C ARG A 134 2.86 13.82 5.91
N GLY A 135 3.17 13.40 4.69
CA GLY A 135 3.73 14.30 3.69
C GLY A 135 4.26 13.60 2.46
N ARG A 136 4.80 14.41 1.56
CA ARG A 136 5.57 13.96 0.40
C ARG A 136 7.01 14.45 0.60
N TYR A 137 7.96 13.59 0.26
CA TYR A 137 9.38 13.76 0.52
C TYR A 137 10.16 13.36 -0.72
N GLY A 138 11.27 14.05 -0.98
CA GLY A 138 12.14 13.79 -2.13
C GLY A 138 13.57 13.49 -1.69
N LEU A 139 14.24 12.59 -2.40
CA LEU A 139 15.69 12.40 -2.26
C LEU A 139 16.29 11.85 -3.55
N GLY A 140 17.39 12.42 -4.00
CA GLY A 140 18.22 11.86 -5.06
C GLY A 140 19.22 10.89 -4.43
N VAL A 141 19.30 9.66 -4.92
CA VAL A 141 20.35 8.71 -4.56
C VAL A 141 21.42 8.75 -5.63
N THR A 142 22.68 8.89 -5.22
CA THR A 142 23.83 8.92 -6.14
C THR A 142 25.01 8.16 -5.57
N PHE A 143 26.01 7.89 -6.40
CA PHE A 143 27.25 7.24 -6.00
C PHE A 143 28.16 8.23 -5.27
N ASP A 144 28.74 7.79 -4.16
CA ASP A 144 29.72 8.59 -3.44
C ASP A 144 31.13 8.28 -3.97
N LEU A 145 31.54 9.00 -5.01
CA LEU A 145 32.81 8.82 -5.72
C LEU A 145 33.88 9.86 -5.30
N GLU A 146 33.54 10.78 -4.38
CA GLU A 146 34.34 11.96 -4.06
C GLU A 146 35.55 11.69 -3.15
N ASP A 147 35.63 10.52 -2.52
CA ASP A 147 36.73 10.17 -1.61
C ASP A 147 38.06 9.84 -2.32
N GLY A 148 38.10 9.93 -3.66
CA GLY A 148 39.29 9.71 -4.49
C GLY A 148 39.78 8.26 -4.54
N ASN A 149 39.18 7.36 -3.76
CA ASN A 149 39.49 5.94 -3.71
C ASN A 149 38.48 5.09 -4.49
N SER A 150 37.49 5.72 -5.13
CA SER A 150 36.55 5.01 -5.98
C SER A 150 37.26 4.30 -7.12
N ILE A 151 36.97 3.00 -7.22
CA ILE A 151 37.37 2.14 -8.34
C ILE A 151 36.53 2.36 -9.59
N PHE A 152 35.38 3.04 -9.47
CA PHE A 152 34.50 3.41 -10.56
C PHE A 152 34.60 4.90 -10.87
N ASP A 153 34.37 5.25 -12.13
CA ASP A 153 34.02 6.61 -12.54
C ASP A 153 32.49 6.75 -12.77
N THR A 154 32.03 7.97 -13.00
CA THR A 154 30.62 8.27 -13.26
C THR A 154 30.22 7.79 -14.66
N GLY A 155 29.10 7.07 -14.76
CA GLY A 155 28.48 6.72 -16.04
C GLY A 155 27.74 7.89 -16.70
N ALA A 156 26.69 7.58 -17.45
CA ALA A 156 25.87 8.60 -18.11
C ALA A 156 25.24 9.55 -17.07
N GLU A 157 25.28 10.86 -17.35
CA GLU A 157 24.83 11.91 -16.41
C GLU A 157 23.37 11.73 -16.03
N GLU A 158 22.52 11.39 -16.99
CA GLU A 158 21.10 11.12 -16.83
C GLU A 158 20.78 9.87 -16.00
N LEU A 159 21.77 8.99 -15.79
CA LEU A 159 21.68 7.76 -14.98
C LEU A 159 22.49 7.85 -13.68
N SER A 160 22.95 9.05 -13.31
CA SER A 160 23.79 9.28 -12.13
C SER A 160 23.00 9.51 -10.83
N VAL A 161 21.72 9.89 -10.94
CA VAL A 161 20.85 10.21 -9.80
C VAL A 161 19.50 9.49 -9.91
N TYR A 162 19.25 8.56 -9.00
CA TYR A 162 17.95 7.89 -8.86
C TYR A 162 17.02 8.69 -7.95
N ARG A 163 15.86 9.11 -8.46
CA ARG A 163 14.93 9.98 -7.73
C ARG A 163 13.95 9.15 -6.91
N LEU A 164 13.96 9.34 -5.59
CA LEU A 164 12.99 8.75 -4.68
C LEU A 164 11.92 9.78 -4.30
N MET A 165 10.66 9.41 -4.53
CA MET A 165 9.47 10.16 -4.14
C MET A 165 8.74 9.36 -3.07
N ILE A 166 9.04 9.67 -1.81
CA ILE A 166 8.53 8.93 -0.65
C ILE A 166 7.36 9.69 -0.05
N SER A 167 6.27 9.00 0.23
CA SER A 167 5.09 9.58 0.85
C SER A 167 4.55 8.73 1.99
N ASP A 168 3.87 9.42 2.89
CA ASP A 168 2.99 8.80 3.88
C ASP A 168 1.73 9.65 3.89
N ARG A 169 0.83 9.35 2.95
CA ARG A 169 -0.40 10.11 2.72
C ARG A 169 -1.58 9.18 2.56
N TYR A 170 -2.64 9.52 3.26
CA TYR A 170 -3.92 8.83 3.15
C TYR A 170 -4.87 9.77 2.42
N GLU A 171 -5.17 9.49 1.16
CA GLU A 171 -6.13 10.30 0.41
C GLU A 171 -7.55 10.04 0.91
N LYS A 172 -8.39 11.09 0.95
CA LYS A 172 -9.79 10.94 1.35
C LYS A 172 -10.51 10.04 0.35
N PRO A 173 -11.07 8.90 0.78
CA PRO A 173 -11.87 8.06 -0.12
C PRO A 173 -13.07 8.85 -0.65
N GLY A 174 -13.35 8.74 -1.96
CA GLY A 174 -14.41 9.53 -2.60
C GLY A 174 -15.80 9.31 -2.00
N GLN A 175 -16.04 8.13 -1.40
CA GLN A 175 -17.30 7.77 -0.75
C GLN A 175 -17.25 7.88 0.78
N TRP A 176 -16.20 8.47 1.36
CA TRP A 176 -16.06 8.61 2.82
C TRP A 176 -17.29 9.24 3.46
N ASP A 177 -17.80 10.32 2.87
CA ASP A 177 -18.90 11.10 3.43
C ASP A 177 -20.23 10.32 3.43
N MET A 178 -20.36 9.27 2.62
CA MET A 178 -21.53 8.37 2.65
C MET A 178 -21.56 7.47 3.89
N ARG A 179 -20.45 7.40 4.63
CA ARG A 179 -20.31 6.65 5.89
C ARG A 179 -19.87 7.54 7.05
N ALA A 180 -20.01 8.86 6.91
CA ALA A 180 -19.67 9.82 7.97
C ALA A 180 -20.42 9.58 9.28
N ASP A 181 -21.60 8.94 9.25
CA ASP A 181 -22.32 8.51 10.47
C ASP A 181 -21.51 7.52 11.32
N TYR A 182 -20.59 6.76 10.70
CA TYR A 182 -19.73 5.77 11.37
C TYR A 182 -18.29 6.28 11.53
N THR A 183 -17.76 6.94 10.50
CA THR A 183 -16.35 7.35 10.45
C THR A 183 -16.14 8.77 10.99
N GLY A 184 -17.18 9.59 11.00
CA GLY A 184 -17.10 11.02 11.32
C GLY A 184 -16.33 11.83 10.27
N GLU A 185 -15.89 13.02 10.66
CA GLU A 185 -15.08 13.87 9.79
C GLU A 185 -13.76 13.19 9.42
N PHE A 186 -13.38 13.34 8.15
CA PHE A 186 -12.12 12.80 7.62
C PHE A 186 -10.91 13.57 8.16
N SER A 187 -9.90 12.82 8.58
CA SER A 187 -8.53 13.30 8.68
C SER A 187 -7.58 12.16 8.27
N GLU A 188 -6.37 12.50 7.80
CA GLU A 188 -5.38 11.48 7.43
C GLU A 188 -4.98 10.62 8.63
N GLU A 189 -4.83 11.22 9.81
CA GLU A 189 -4.51 10.48 11.04
C GLU A 189 -5.61 9.49 11.43
N LYS A 190 -6.88 9.88 11.27
CA LYS A 190 -8.00 8.98 11.53
C LYS A 190 -8.01 7.82 10.52
N TYR A 191 -7.82 8.12 9.24
CA TYR A 191 -7.83 7.07 8.23
C TYR A 191 -6.64 6.13 8.39
N ALA A 192 -5.45 6.65 8.70
CA ALA A 192 -4.28 5.84 9.02
C ALA A 192 -4.52 4.90 10.20
N PHE A 193 -5.11 5.42 11.29
CA PHE A 193 -5.49 4.61 12.44
C PHE A 193 -6.48 3.50 12.05
N MET A 194 -7.48 3.84 11.22
CA MET A 194 -8.46 2.88 10.72
C MET A 194 -7.82 1.75 9.92
N VAL A 195 -6.94 2.08 8.98
CA VAL A 195 -6.20 1.09 8.18
C VAL A 195 -5.30 0.24 9.07
N THR A 196 -4.67 0.82 10.09
CA THR A 196 -3.80 0.10 11.02
C THR A 196 -4.57 -0.93 11.85
N VAL A 197 -5.74 -0.55 12.37
CA VAL A 197 -6.55 -1.40 13.25
C VAL A 197 -7.28 -2.48 12.46
N LEU A 198 -7.92 -2.11 11.35
CA LEU A 198 -8.74 -3.04 10.57
C LEU A 198 -7.94 -3.81 9.51
N GLN A 199 -6.73 -3.36 9.19
CA GLN A 199 -5.87 -3.92 8.15
C GLN A 199 -6.50 -3.93 6.76
N VAL A 200 -7.48 -3.05 6.53
CA VAL A 200 -8.18 -2.85 5.25
C VAL A 200 -8.30 -1.37 4.94
N GLN A 201 -8.34 -1.05 3.65
CA GLN A 201 -8.71 0.29 3.19
C GLN A 201 -10.22 0.52 3.34
N PHE A 202 -10.62 1.79 3.26
CA PHE A 202 -12.03 2.16 3.27
C PHE A 202 -12.79 1.48 2.11
N ASP A 203 -13.88 0.81 2.43
CA ASP A 203 -14.86 0.34 1.47
C ASP A 203 -16.27 0.65 1.98
N ILE A 204 -17.15 1.12 1.08
CA ILE A 204 -18.52 1.53 1.46
C ILE A 204 -19.37 0.35 1.96
N TYR A 205 -19.02 -0.88 1.61
CA TYR A 205 -19.75 -2.11 1.94
C TYR A 205 -19.20 -2.84 3.17
N ASN A 206 -18.15 -2.31 3.80
CA ASN A 206 -17.69 -2.82 5.09
C ASN A 206 -18.82 -2.84 6.13
N ASP A 207 -18.73 -3.74 7.11
CA ASP A 207 -19.67 -3.77 8.23
C ASP A 207 -19.34 -2.66 9.22
N TRP A 208 -19.65 -1.43 8.82
CA TRP A 208 -19.29 -0.23 9.57
C TRP A 208 -19.84 -0.20 11.00
N GLY A 209 -20.91 -0.94 11.32
CA GLY A 209 -21.39 -1.04 12.70
C GLY A 209 -20.41 -1.82 13.60
N THR A 210 -19.85 -2.91 13.08
CA THR A 210 -18.83 -3.73 13.74
C THR A 210 -17.47 -3.04 13.72
N ASP A 211 -17.08 -2.47 12.58
CA ASP A 211 -15.81 -1.77 12.43
C ASP A 211 -15.75 -0.52 13.31
N ASN A 212 -16.84 0.26 13.39
CA ASN A 212 -16.92 1.42 14.27
C ASN A 212 -16.66 1.05 15.74
N GLN A 213 -17.28 -0.04 16.23
CA GLN A 213 -17.05 -0.52 17.59
C GLN A 213 -15.58 -0.87 17.79
N THR A 214 -15.02 -1.67 16.89
CA THR A 214 -13.61 -2.09 16.92
C THR A 214 -12.65 -0.90 16.94
N LEU A 215 -12.94 0.12 16.12
CA LEU A 215 -12.15 1.36 16.05
C LEU A 215 -12.24 2.18 17.33
N ARG A 216 -13.43 2.28 17.95
CA ARG A 216 -13.62 2.99 19.22
C ARG A 216 -12.87 2.31 20.36
N ASP A 217 -12.97 0.99 20.47
CA ASP A 217 -12.29 0.21 21.52
C ASP A 217 -10.77 0.26 21.36
N ALA A 218 -10.28 0.16 20.11
CA ALA A 218 -8.86 0.31 19.80
C ALA A 218 -8.35 1.72 20.12
N LEU A 219 -9.14 2.76 19.82
CA LEU A 219 -8.79 4.15 20.08
C LEU A 219 -8.72 4.44 21.59
N GLU A 220 -9.69 3.95 22.37
CA GLU A 220 -9.67 4.05 23.83
C GLU A 220 -8.44 3.36 24.41
N THR A 221 -8.15 2.15 23.93
CA THR A 221 -6.96 1.37 24.34
C THR A 221 -5.67 2.12 24.01
N PHE A 222 -5.53 2.62 22.78
CA PHE A 222 -4.37 3.39 22.36
C PHE A 222 -4.17 4.64 23.22
N ASN A 223 -5.21 5.43 23.43
CA ASN A 223 -5.12 6.66 24.22
C ASN A 223 -4.82 6.40 25.70
N ARG A 224 -5.34 5.30 26.26
CA ARG A 224 -5.03 4.85 27.63
C ARG A 224 -3.58 4.42 27.78
N GLU A 225 -3.02 3.79 26.76
CA GLU A 225 -1.63 3.28 26.75
C GLU A 225 -0.61 4.36 26.34
N ASN A 226 -1.05 5.44 25.69
CA ASN A 226 -0.23 6.55 25.23
C ASN A 226 -0.74 7.91 25.78
N PRO A 227 -0.76 8.11 27.11
CA PRO A 227 -1.36 9.30 27.72
C PRO A 227 -0.65 10.61 27.38
N ASP A 228 0.64 10.57 27.02
CA ASP A 228 1.41 11.76 26.62
C ASP A 228 1.17 12.16 25.16
N HIS A 229 0.67 11.23 24.35
CA HIS A 229 0.44 11.40 22.91
C HIS A 229 -0.91 10.79 22.48
N PRO A 230 -2.04 11.19 23.09
CA PRO A 230 -3.33 10.67 22.70
C PRO A 230 -3.69 11.15 21.30
N LYS A 231 -4.44 10.33 20.56
CA LYS A 231 -5.13 10.75 19.34
C LYS A 231 -6.28 11.68 19.73
N ASP A 232 -6.41 12.77 18.98
CA ASP A 232 -7.36 13.87 19.21
C ASP A 232 -8.70 13.70 18.46
N PHE A 233 -8.77 12.74 17.53
CA PHE A 233 -9.99 12.39 16.82
C PHE A 233 -10.84 11.39 17.60
N THR A 234 -12.12 11.30 17.24
CA THR A 234 -13.06 10.30 17.73
C THR A 234 -13.83 9.67 16.56
N PHE A 235 -14.47 8.54 16.82
CA PHE A 235 -15.48 7.95 15.93
C PHE A 235 -16.87 8.18 16.55
N PRO A 236 -17.88 8.57 15.75
CA PRO A 236 -19.26 8.65 16.22
C PRO A 236 -19.71 7.34 16.88
N VAL A 237 -20.61 7.44 17.87
CA VAL A 237 -21.25 6.27 18.47
C VAL A 237 -22.40 5.85 17.57
N TRP A 238 -22.11 4.98 16.60
CA TRP A 238 -23.11 4.49 15.67
C TRP A 238 -22.85 3.03 15.35
N THR A 239 -23.68 2.14 15.88
CA THR A 239 -23.46 0.69 15.75
C THR A 239 -24.52 -0.04 14.94
N LYS A 240 -25.46 0.71 14.33
CA LYS A 240 -26.41 0.15 13.37
C LYS A 240 -25.65 -0.53 12.24
N PRO A 241 -25.81 -1.83 12.00
CA PRO A 241 -25.07 -2.47 10.93
C PRO A 241 -25.50 -1.94 9.55
N THR A 242 -24.56 -1.84 8.61
CA THR A 242 -24.86 -1.36 7.25
C THR A 242 -25.92 -2.22 6.55
N TRP A 243 -25.97 -3.51 6.88
CA TRP A 243 -26.90 -4.48 6.33
C TRP A 243 -28.30 -4.46 6.97
N TRP A 244 -28.51 -3.67 8.03
CA TRP A 244 -29.79 -3.64 8.74
C TRP A 244 -30.95 -3.26 7.81
N ASP A 245 -30.77 -2.22 6.98
CA ASP A 245 -31.83 -1.68 6.10
C ASP A 245 -31.82 -2.26 4.68
N ASN A 246 -30.91 -3.20 4.37
CA ASN A 246 -30.85 -3.78 3.04
C ASN A 246 -32.14 -4.55 2.70
N ASN A 247 -32.43 -4.77 1.42
CA ASN A 247 -33.57 -5.58 1.01
C ASN A 247 -33.43 -7.02 1.57
N ASN A 248 -34.41 -7.49 2.35
CA ASN A 248 -34.35 -8.69 3.20
C ASN A 248 -33.35 -8.64 4.37
N GLY A 249 -32.88 -7.44 4.75
CA GLY A 249 -32.06 -7.21 5.93
C GLY A 249 -32.84 -7.35 7.23
N ALA A 250 -32.13 -7.25 8.36
CA ALA A 250 -32.73 -7.36 9.69
C ALA A 250 -33.91 -6.42 9.89
N GLY A 251 -33.87 -5.20 9.35
CA GLY A 251 -34.92 -4.18 9.53
C GLY A 251 -36.30 -4.64 9.06
N THR A 252 -36.38 -5.50 8.05
CA THR A 252 -37.64 -6.11 7.60
C THR A 252 -38.28 -6.99 8.68
N TYR A 253 -37.46 -7.67 9.49
CA TYR A 253 -37.92 -8.64 10.50
C TYR A 253 -37.92 -8.08 11.92
N LEU A 254 -36.95 -7.21 12.22
CA LEU A 254 -36.68 -6.65 13.54
C LEU A 254 -37.28 -5.24 13.72
N GLY A 255 -37.65 -4.57 12.63
CA GLY A 255 -38.17 -3.21 12.62
C GLY A 255 -37.08 -2.15 12.76
N GLU A 256 -37.47 -0.99 13.32
CA GLU A 256 -36.54 0.12 13.57
C GLU A 256 -35.38 -0.31 14.46
N PHE A 257 -34.18 0.18 14.12
CA PHE A 257 -32.96 -0.08 14.88
C PHE A 257 -32.95 0.69 16.20
N SER A 258 -32.53 0.02 17.27
CA SER A 258 -32.05 0.64 18.51
C SER A 258 -30.91 -0.21 19.08
N GLU A 259 -30.07 0.39 19.92
CA GLU A 259 -28.97 -0.32 20.58
C GLU A 259 -29.50 -1.40 21.52
N GLU A 260 -30.53 -1.10 22.29
CA GLU A 260 -31.16 -2.04 23.23
C GLU A 260 -31.78 -3.23 22.49
N LYS A 261 -32.35 -3.00 21.30
CA LYS A 261 -32.87 -4.07 20.46
C LYS A 261 -31.74 -4.94 19.92
N LYS A 262 -30.65 -4.34 19.45
CA LYS A 262 -29.46 -5.07 18.98
C LYS A 262 -28.91 -5.96 20.09
N GLU A 263 -28.69 -5.41 21.28
CA GLU A 263 -28.19 -6.16 22.44
C GLU A 263 -29.13 -7.30 22.83
N PHE A 264 -30.43 -7.02 22.90
CA PHE A 264 -31.44 -8.05 23.17
C PHE A 264 -31.37 -9.19 22.15
N VAL A 265 -31.33 -8.87 20.85
CA VAL A 265 -31.25 -9.88 19.78
C VAL A 265 -29.98 -10.72 19.94
N ILE A 266 -28.81 -10.08 20.10
CA ILE A 266 -27.52 -10.77 20.31
C ILE A 266 -27.58 -11.69 21.53
N ASN A 267 -28.18 -11.26 22.64
CA ASN A 267 -28.31 -12.08 23.85
C ASN A 267 -29.21 -13.31 23.63
N VAL A 268 -30.22 -13.23 22.76
CA VAL A 268 -31.14 -14.34 22.48
C VAL A 268 -30.56 -15.33 21.47
N ILE A 269 -29.93 -14.86 20.39
CA ILE A 269 -29.49 -15.73 19.27
C ILE A 269 -27.97 -15.94 19.20
N GLY A 270 -27.20 -15.22 20.01
CA GLY A 270 -25.74 -15.19 20.01
C GLY A 270 -25.16 -14.26 18.94
N ALA A 271 -24.02 -13.62 19.25
CA ALA A 271 -23.35 -12.68 18.36
C ALA A 271 -22.98 -13.29 17.00
N GLY A 272 -22.57 -14.57 16.96
CA GLY A 272 -22.24 -15.26 15.71
C GLY A 272 -23.43 -15.48 14.77
N SER A 273 -24.66 -15.40 15.27
CA SER A 273 -25.89 -15.49 14.47
C SER A 273 -26.41 -14.13 14.01
N PHE A 274 -25.85 -13.03 14.52
CA PHE A 274 -26.27 -11.66 14.21
C PHE A 274 -25.53 -11.16 12.95
N VAL A 275 -25.93 -11.66 11.79
CA VAL A 275 -25.24 -11.46 10.51
C VAL A 275 -26.24 -11.14 9.38
N PRO A 276 -25.80 -10.55 8.25
CA PRO A 276 -26.70 -10.11 7.16
C PRO A 276 -27.63 -11.22 6.62
N TRP A 277 -27.13 -12.45 6.56
CA TRP A 277 -27.81 -13.62 6.00
C TRP A 277 -28.38 -14.57 7.07
N ALA A 278 -28.58 -14.07 8.30
CA ALA A 278 -29.21 -14.87 9.33
C ALA A 278 -30.60 -15.36 8.86
N PRO A 279 -31.03 -16.57 9.23
CA PRO A 279 -32.34 -17.09 8.85
C PRO A 279 -33.44 -16.43 9.69
N TRP A 280 -33.65 -15.12 9.50
CA TRP A 280 -34.49 -14.28 10.35
C TRP A 280 -35.89 -14.86 10.57
N VAL A 281 -36.56 -15.32 9.50
CA VAL A 281 -37.87 -16.01 9.58
C VAL A 281 -37.88 -17.14 10.62
N ARG A 282 -36.83 -17.95 10.67
CA ARG A 282 -36.71 -19.08 11.61
C ARG A 282 -36.39 -18.63 13.03
N LEU A 283 -35.71 -17.50 13.18
CA LEU A 283 -35.33 -16.92 14.47
C LEU A 283 -36.47 -16.11 15.11
N MET A 284 -37.41 -15.61 14.31
CA MET A 284 -38.51 -14.76 14.78
C MET A 284 -39.37 -15.36 15.89
N PRO A 285 -39.79 -16.65 15.85
CA PRO A 285 -40.57 -17.24 16.94
C PRO A 285 -39.84 -17.21 18.29
N GLN A 286 -38.53 -17.50 18.28
CA GLN A 286 -37.69 -17.46 19.48
C GLN A 286 -37.53 -16.03 20.00
N LEU A 287 -37.29 -15.06 19.10
CA LEU A 287 -37.14 -13.65 19.46
C LEU A 287 -38.44 -13.08 20.06
N LYS A 288 -39.59 -13.34 19.44
CA LYS A 288 -40.90 -12.90 19.95
C LYS A 288 -41.20 -13.49 21.31
N LYS A 289 -40.97 -14.79 21.48
CA LYS A 289 -41.14 -15.46 22.77
C LYS A 289 -40.25 -14.85 23.86
N ALA A 290 -38.96 -14.63 23.57
CA ALA A 290 -38.04 -14.04 24.54
C ALA A 290 -38.45 -12.61 24.94
N TYR A 291 -38.99 -11.82 24.00
CA TYR A 291 -39.46 -10.47 24.26
C TYR A 291 -40.69 -10.46 25.18
N GLU A 292 -41.65 -11.33 24.89
CA GLU A 292 -42.85 -11.52 25.71
C GLU A 292 -42.49 -12.03 27.12
N ASP A 293 -41.63 -13.05 27.21
CA ASP A 293 -41.19 -13.61 28.48
C ASP A 293 -40.46 -12.56 29.34
N TYR A 294 -39.60 -11.72 28.74
CA TYR A 294 -38.91 -10.64 29.46
C TYR A 294 -39.90 -9.61 30.01
N ASN A 295 -40.79 -9.09 29.17
CA ASN A 295 -41.74 -8.05 29.57
C ASN A 295 -42.77 -8.57 30.59
N ALA A 296 -43.13 -9.86 30.52
CA ALA A 296 -43.99 -10.48 31.53
C ALA A 296 -43.29 -10.64 32.89
N ALA A 297 -41.98 -10.92 32.88
CA ALA A 297 -41.17 -11.02 34.10
C ALA A 297 -40.82 -9.64 34.70
N HIS A 298 -40.79 -8.58 33.89
CA HIS A 298 -40.42 -7.22 34.28
C HIS A 298 -41.55 -6.23 33.94
N PRO A 299 -42.74 -6.34 34.56
CA PRO A 299 -43.90 -5.51 34.20
C PRO A 299 -43.71 -4.01 34.48
N ASP A 300 -42.86 -3.66 35.45
CA ASP A 300 -42.55 -2.28 35.81
C ASP A 300 -41.35 -1.71 35.03
N GLU A 301 -40.64 -2.56 34.27
CA GLU A 301 -39.45 -2.19 33.49
C GLU A 301 -39.40 -2.98 32.16
N PRO A 302 -40.36 -2.74 31.25
CA PRO A 302 -40.40 -3.43 29.97
C PRO A 302 -39.23 -2.99 29.07
N LEU A 303 -38.92 -3.80 28.06
CA LEU A 303 -37.90 -3.48 27.06
C LEU A 303 -38.22 -2.13 26.38
N PRO A 304 -37.22 -1.24 26.23
CA PRO A 304 -37.43 0.14 25.76
C PRO A 304 -37.55 0.24 24.23
N PHE A 305 -38.06 -0.79 23.56
CA PHE A 305 -38.26 -0.83 22.12
C PHE A 305 -39.57 -1.54 21.75
N PRO A 306 -40.20 -1.17 20.61
CA PRO A 306 -41.48 -1.75 20.21
C PRO A 306 -41.35 -3.25 19.87
N PRO A 307 -42.45 -4.02 19.99
CA PRO A 307 -42.46 -5.44 19.63
C PRO A 307 -42.05 -5.66 18.17
N PHE A 308 -41.53 -6.85 17.88
CA PHE A 308 -41.10 -7.19 16.54
C PHE A 308 -42.27 -7.18 15.52
N PRO A 309 -42.06 -6.69 14.28
CA PRO A 309 -43.05 -6.71 13.22
C PRO A 309 -43.69 -8.09 12.97
N GLU A 310 -44.82 -8.08 12.27
CA GLU A 310 -45.33 -9.30 11.65
C GLU A 310 -44.34 -9.79 10.59
N VAL A 311 -44.09 -11.10 10.58
CA VAL A 311 -43.10 -11.69 9.67
C VAL A 311 -43.75 -11.72 8.28
N PRO A 312 -43.13 -11.14 7.25
CA PRO A 312 -43.63 -11.30 5.88
C PRO A 312 -43.70 -12.80 5.55
N GLU A 313 -44.78 -13.25 4.88
CA GLU A 313 -44.85 -14.62 4.37
C GLU A 313 -43.65 -14.86 3.43
N GLU A 314 -42.93 -15.98 3.58
CA GLU A 314 -41.91 -16.36 2.60
C GLU A 314 -42.59 -16.42 1.23
N PRO A 315 -42.06 -15.75 0.18
CA PRO A 315 -42.59 -15.98 -1.16
C PRO A 315 -42.47 -17.48 -1.43
N GLU A 316 -43.60 -18.12 -1.76
CA GLU A 316 -43.62 -19.52 -2.17
C GLU A 316 -42.53 -19.68 -3.23
N LYS A 317 -41.55 -20.54 -2.98
CA LYS A 317 -40.61 -20.93 -4.01
C LYS A 317 -41.45 -21.58 -5.11
N ASP A 318 -41.65 -20.86 -6.20
CA ASP A 318 -42.24 -21.38 -7.42
C ASP A 318 -41.59 -22.75 -7.70
N LYS A 319 -42.45 -23.77 -7.74
CA LYS A 319 -42.11 -25.19 -7.88
C LYS A 319 -41.57 -25.53 -9.26
#